data_AF-A0A1D3RLG4-F1
#
_entry.id   AF-A0A1D3RLG4-F1
#
_cell.length_a   1.000
_cell.length_b   1.000
_cell.length_c   1.000
_cell.angle_alpha   90.00
_cell.angle_beta   90.00
_cell.angle_gamma   90.00
#
_symmetry.space_group_name_H-M   'P 1'
#
loop_
_entity.id
_entity.type
_entity.pdbx_description
1 polymer ?
#
loop_
_entity_poly.entity_id
_entity_poly.type
_entity_poly.pdbx_seq_one_letter_code
_entity_poly.pdbx_strand_id
1 'polypeptide(L)'
;MSNLTDQISICCAVNSAIMSDARSKKEFIESSKNVVKKLKIVPPKDTNNNVWPFFNSSWDAYHLYCLIVVPKELYGLRNDDPFYQKLKAKKIFRNFNIIKSEKSPIDNLEYHFRSLRNSISHVNFSIGNDSSYTMWDHLPHKKELEHWRVKISKPNMIIFFEEMADSLFDIYNERHPIS
;
A
#
# COMPACT_ATOMS: atom_id res chain seq x y z
N MET A 1 -25.58 6.74 10.30
CA MET A 1 -24.39 6.48 9.48
C MET A 1 -23.41 5.56 10.23
N SER A 2 -23.90 4.44 10.78
CA SER A 2 -23.09 3.30 11.20
C SER A 2 -23.15 2.23 10.10
N ASN A 3 -22.07 1.45 9.96
CA ASN A 3 -21.89 0.20 9.19
C ASN A 3 -20.91 0.21 8.00
N LEU A 4 -20.45 1.33 7.43
CA LEU A 4 -19.43 1.28 6.36
C LEU A 4 -18.05 0.89 6.89
N THR A 5 -17.68 1.43 8.05
CA THR A 5 -16.43 1.12 8.74
C THR A 5 -16.35 -0.33 9.18
N ASP A 6 -17.48 -0.94 9.55
CA ASP A 6 -17.55 -2.35 9.97
C ASP A 6 -17.45 -3.30 8.76
N GLN A 7 -17.55 -2.74 7.55
CA GLN A 7 -17.33 -3.42 6.28
C GLN A 7 -15.90 -3.22 5.74
N ILE A 8 -15.06 -2.39 6.38
CA ILE A 8 -13.65 -2.25 5.99
C ILE A 8 -12.94 -3.57 6.25
N SER A 9 -12.46 -4.21 5.19
CA SER A 9 -11.68 -5.45 5.30
C SER A 9 -10.32 -5.19 5.96
N ILE A 10 -10.19 -5.53 7.25
CA ILE A 10 -8.90 -5.49 7.95
C ILE A 10 -8.02 -6.70 7.65
N CYS A 11 -8.59 -7.78 7.13
CA CYS A 11 -7.89 -9.04 6.86
C CYS A 11 -6.64 -8.81 5.99
N CYS A 12 -6.70 -7.85 5.06
CA CYS A 12 -5.57 -7.46 4.24
C CYS A 12 -4.42 -6.82 5.05
N ALA A 13 -4.74 -5.91 5.98
CA ALA A 13 -3.76 -5.31 6.87
C ALA A 13 -3.19 -6.35 7.86
N VAL A 14 -4.04 -7.23 8.41
CA VAL A 14 -3.64 -8.35 9.28
C VAL A 14 -2.69 -9.30 8.55
N ASN A 15 -3.07 -9.77 7.35
CA ASN A 15 -2.23 -10.66 6.55
C ASN A 15 -0.88 -10.03 6.24
N SER A 16 -0.86 -8.73 5.95
CA SER A 16 0.40 -8.02 5.75
C SER A 16 1.25 -7.99 7.02
N ALA A 17 0.66 -7.68 8.17
CA ALA A 17 1.35 -7.69 9.46
C ALA A 17 1.91 -9.09 9.80
N ILE A 18 1.13 -10.15 9.60
CA ILE A 18 1.56 -11.55 9.76
C ILE A 18 2.76 -11.84 8.86
N MET A 19 2.69 -11.47 7.58
CA MET A 19 3.78 -11.73 6.64
C MET A 19 5.04 -10.92 6.98
N SER A 20 4.87 -9.68 7.45
CA SER A 20 5.97 -8.85 7.94
C SER A 20 6.65 -9.46 9.18
N ASP A 21 5.87 -9.92 10.17
CA ASP A 21 6.41 -10.62 11.34
C ASP A 21 7.07 -11.94 10.95
N ALA A 22 6.43 -12.74 10.09
CA ALA A 22 6.94 -14.01 9.61
C ALA A 22 8.32 -13.86 8.95
N ARG A 23 8.57 -12.75 8.23
CA ARG A 23 9.87 -12.45 7.62
C ARG A 23 11.02 -12.41 8.63
N SER A 24 10.75 -12.04 9.88
CA SER A 24 11.76 -12.00 10.94
C SER A 24 12.10 -13.39 11.50
N LYS A 25 11.29 -14.41 11.20
CA LYS A 25 11.43 -15.76 11.74
C LYS A 25 12.35 -16.60 10.87
N LYS A 26 13.24 -17.35 11.53
CA LYS A 26 14.21 -18.22 10.87
C LYS A 26 13.53 -19.31 10.06
N GLU A 27 12.47 -19.89 10.61
CA GLU A 27 11.68 -20.98 10.02
C GLU A 27 11.03 -20.56 8.70
N PHE A 28 10.52 -19.32 8.64
CA PHE A 28 9.93 -18.77 7.42
C PHE A 28 10.98 -18.58 6.32
N ILE A 29 12.15 -18.05 6.67
CA ILE A 29 13.28 -17.87 5.75
C ILE A 29 13.74 -19.23 5.22
N GLU A 30 13.90 -20.24 6.09
CA GLU A 30 14.29 -21.59 5.69
C GLU A 30 13.25 -22.26 4.80
N SER A 31 11.97 -22.15 5.13
CA SER A 31 10.88 -22.68 4.31
C SER A 31 10.87 -22.04 2.91
N SER A 32 11.06 -20.72 2.82
CA SER A 32 11.13 -19.99 1.54
C SER A 32 12.27 -20.51 0.65
N LYS A 33 13.47 -20.71 1.23
CA LYS A 33 14.62 -21.30 0.52
C LYS A 33 14.32 -22.72 0.03
N ASN A 34 13.69 -23.53 0.88
CA ASN A 34 13.40 -24.93 0.57
C ASN A 34 12.41 -25.06 -0.59
N VAL A 35 11.40 -24.19 -0.67
CA VAL A 35 10.44 -24.19 -1.79
C VAL A 35 11.14 -23.82 -3.10
N VAL A 36 11.96 -22.77 -3.12
CA VAL A 36 12.73 -22.36 -4.32
C VAL A 36 13.61 -23.51 -4.80
N LYS A 37 14.33 -24.17 -3.89
CA LYS A 37 15.17 -25.34 -4.21
C LYS A 37 14.34 -26.51 -4.74
N LYS A 38 13.25 -26.87 -4.07
CA LYS A 38 12.35 -27.96 -4.47
C LYS A 38 11.78 -27.76 -5.87
N LEU A 39 11.42 -26.53 -6.20
CA LEU A 39 10.84 -26.15 -7.49
C LEU A 39 11.88 -25.79 -8.56
N LYS A 40 13.19 -25.87 -8.25
CA LYS A 40 14.30 -25.53 -9.16
C LYS A 40 14.18 -24.12 -9.75
N ILE A 41 13.68 -23.16 -8.98
CA ILE A 41 13.52 -21.79 -9.47
C ILE A 41 14.87 -21.07 -9.40
N VAL A 42 15.24 -20.38 -10.48
CA VAL A 42 16.49 -19.59 -10.54
C VAL A 42 16.16 -18.15 -10.13
N PRO A 43 16.61 -17.69 -8.94
CA PRO A 43 16.37 -16.32 -8.52
C PRO A 43 17.23 -15.32 -9.34
N PRO A 44 16.81 -14.04 -9.44
CA PRO A 44 17.63 -13.01 -10.06
C PRO A 44 18.99 -12.86 -9.38
N LYS A 45 20.05 -12.53 -10.14
CA LYS A 45 21.44 -12.52 -9.67
C LYS A 45 21.70 -11.62 -8.44
N ASP A 46 20.89 -10.59 -8.24
CA ASP A 46 21.08 -9.59 -7.17
C ASP A 46 20.21 -9.81 -5.92
N THR A 47 19.43 -10.90 -5.85
CA THR A 47 18.65 -11.23 -4.65
C THR A 47 19.52 -11.98 -3.64
N ASN A 48 20.55 -11.32 -3.10
CA ASN A 48 21.40 -11.87 -2.02
C ASN A 48 20.62 -12.17 -0.71
N ASN A 49 19.32 -11.83 -0.66
CA ASN A 49 18.41 -12.11 0.44
C ASN A 49 17.29 -13.09 0.01
N ASN A 50 17.64 -14.36 -0.21
CA ASN A 50 17.06 -15.58 0.41
C ASN A 50 15.55 -15.78 0.67
N VAL A 51 14.65 -14.87 0.29
CA VAL A 51 13.20 -14.97 0.56
C VAL A 51 12.37 -14.80 -0.70
N TRP A 52 12.99 -14.78 -1.88
CA TRP A 52 12.29 -14.75 -3.17
C TRP A 52 11.32 -15.96 -3.28
N PRO A 53 10.08 -15.78 -3.77
CA PRO A 53 9.51 -14.57 -4.37
C PRO A 53 8.90 -13.58 -3.37
N PHE A 54 8.94 -13.84 -2.08
CA PHE A 54 8.39 -12.93 -1.07
C PHE A 54 9.23 -11.64 -0.96
N PHE A 55 8.56 -10.52 -0.69
CA PHE A 55 9.17 -9.20 -0.45
C PHE A 55 9.95 -8.61 -1.65
N ASN A 56 9.69 -9.10 -2.86
CA ASN A 56 10.11 -8.45 -4.10
C ASN A 56 9.15 -7.32 -4.49
N SER A 57 9.38 -6.67 -5.62
CA SER A 57 8.53 -5.57 -6.08
C SER A 57 7.08 -6.00 -6.35
N SER A 58 6.85 -7.24 -6.79
CA SER A 58 5.48 -7.77 -6.93
C SER A 58 4.76 -7.90 -5.59
N TRP A 59 5.49 -8.26 -4.52
CA TRP A 59 4.94 -8.26 -3.17
C TRP A 59 4.53 -6.86 -2.72
N ASP A 60 5.37 -5.86 -2.97
CA ASP A 60 5.04 -4.49 -2.59
C ASP A 60 3.81 -3.96 -3.36
N ALA A 61 3.69 -4.31 -4.65
CA ALA A 61 2.49 -3.99 -5.45
C ALA A 61 1.22 -4.71 -4.92
N TYR A 62 1.34 -5.97 -4.52
CA TYR A 62 0.27 -6.70 -3.85
C TYR A 62 -0.14 -6.03 -2.53
N HIS A 63 0.84 -5.55 -1.76
CA HIS A 63 0.59 -4.85 -0.51
C HIS A 63 -0.13 -3.51 -0.73
N LEU A 64 0.27 -2.73 -1.74
CA LEU A 64 -0.46 -1.54 -2.19
C LEU A 64 -1.91 -1.88 -2.52
N TYR A 65 -2.14 -2.95 -3.29
CA TYR A 65 -3.48 -3.39 -3.64
C TYR A 65 -4.31 -3.72 -2.38
N CYS A 66 -3.73 -4.45 -1.43
CA CYS A 66 -4.39 -4.84 -0.19
C CYS A 66 -4.74 -3.67 0.73
N LEU A 67 -3.88 -2.66 0.84
CA LEU A 67 -4.11 -1.52 1.75
C LEU A 67 -4.92 -0.39 1.13
N ILE A 68 -4.91 -0.28 -0.19
CA ILE A 68 -5.53 0.83 -0.92
C ILE A 68 -6.75 0.33 -1.68
N VAL A 69 -6.61 -0.67 -2.55
CA VAL A 69 -7.70 -1.06 -3.46
C VAL A 69 -8.78 -1.89 -2.78
N VAL A 70 -8.40 -2.88 -1.96
CA VAL A 70 -9.34 -3.81 -1.31
C VAL A 70 -10.32 -3.12 -0.35
N PRO A 71 -9.89 -2.25 0.59
CA PRO A 71 -10.79 -1.62 1.54
C PRO A 71 -11.54 -0.44 0.88
N LYS A 72 -12.37 -0.75 -0.13
CA LYS A 72 -13.09 0.24 -0.95
C LYS A 72 -14.03 1.12 -0.12
N GLU A 73 -14.46 0.64 1.03
CA GLU A 73 -15.32 1.32 1.99
C GLU A 73 -14.65 2.57 2.56
N LEU A 74 -13.31 2.61 2.61
CA LEU A 74 -12.54 3.80 3.00
C LEU A 74 -12.92 5.02 2.14
N TYR A 75 -13.14 4.80 0.84
CA TYR A 75 -13.49 5.87 -0.11
C TYR A 75 -14.93 6.36 0.02
N GLY A 76 -15.75 5.68 0.81
CA GLY A 76 -17.08 6.14 1.20
C GLY A 76 -17.10 6.92 2.52
N LEU A 77 -15.96 6.99 3.23
CA LEU A 77 -15.86 7.77 4.45
C LEU A 77 -15.84 9.26 4.15
N ARG A 78 -16.32 10.06 5.09
CA ARG A 78 -16.29 11.52 4.99
C ARG A 78 -14.90 12.05 5.29
N ASN A 79 -14.53 13.20 4.72
CA ASN A 79 -13.21 13.80 4.97
C ASN A 79 -12.94 14.17 6.43
N ASP A 80 -13.97 14.36 7.24
CA ASP A 80 -13.88 14.59 8.69
C ASP A 80 -13.78 13.29 9.52
N ASP A 81 -13.82 12.11 8.89
CA ASP A 81 -13.67 10.83 9.56
C ASP A 81 -12.30 10.70 10.27
N PRO A 82 -12.23 10.12 11.48
CA PRO A 82 -10.98 9.91 12.22
C PRO A 82 -9.87 9.27 11.38
N PHE A 83 -10.21 8.38 10.45
CA PHE A 83 -9.26 7.79 9.50
C PHE A 83 -8.48 8.86 8.75
N TYR A 84 -9.19 9.73 8.04
CA TYR A 84 -8.58 10.75 7.19
C TYR A 84 -7.92 11.84 8.01
N GLN A 85 -8.46 12.18 9.18
CA GLN A 85 -7.83 13.13 10.10
C GLN A 85 -6.48 12.61 10.61
N LYS A 86 -6.38 11.33 10.97
CA LYS A 86 -5.12 10.70 11.41
C LYS A 86 -4.10 10.66 10.28
N LEU A 87 -4.50 10.27 9.08
CA LEU A 87 -3.63 10.26 7.90
C LEU A 87 -3.14 11.67 7.55
N LYS A 88 -4.01 12.69 7.66
CA LYS A 88 -3.64 14.09 7.47
C LYS A 88 -2.64 14.55 8.53
N ALA A 89 -2.85 14.21 9.80
CA ALA A 89 -1.94 14.54 10.89
C ALA A 89 -0.55 13.91 10.70
N LYS A 90 -0.50 12.66 10.23
CA LYS A 90 0.76 11.98 9.85
C LYS A 90 1.41 12.59 8.61
N LYS A 91 0.69 13.36 7.79
CA LYS A 91 1.17 13.88 6.48
C LYS A 91 1.70 12.75 5.60
N ILE A 92 0.95 11.66 5.46
CA ILE A 92 1.44 10.41 4.81
C ILE A 92 2.01 10.62 3.39
N PHE A 93 1.53 11.65 2.66
CA PHE A 93 2.02 11.94 1.31
C PHE A 93 3.42 12.56 1.28
N ARG A 94 4.01 12.89 2.44
CA ARG A 94 5.44 13.27 2.55
C ARG A 94 6.38 12.17 2.07
N ASN A 95 5.92 10.92 2.08
CA ASN A 95 6.68 9.77 1.61
C ASN A 95 6.81 9.75 0.07
N PHE A 96 6.01 10.56 -0.64
CA PHE A 96 5.95 10.61 -2.10
C PHE A 96 6.59 11.89 -2.64
N ASN A 97 7.30 11.76 -3.75
CA ASN A 97 7.66 12.87 -4.62
C ASN A 97 6.50 13.11 -5.61
N ILE A 98 5.80 14.23 -5.47
CA ILE A 98 4.69 14.59 -6.36
C ILE A 98 5.25 15.25 -7.62
N ILE A 99 5.13 14.56 -8.75
CA ILE A 99 5.62 15.02 -10.06
C ILE A 99 4.54 15.86 -10.75
N LYS A 100 3.27 15.45 -10.64
CA LYS A 100 2.12 16.14 -11.23
C LYS A 100 0.92 16.04 -10.30
N SER A 101 0.25 17.16 -10.05
CA SER A 101 -1.02 17.21 -9.32
C SER A 101 -1.74 18.53 -9.59
N GLU A 102 -3.07 18.49 -9.72
CA GLU A 102 -3.92 19.67 -9.76
C GLU A 102 -4.33 20.17 -8.35
N LYS A 103 -4.05 19.37 -7.31
CA LYS A 103 -4.47 19.63 -5.93
C LYS A 103 -3.32 19.52 -4.94
N SER A 104 -3.45 20.23 -3.81
CA SER A 104 -2.52 20.16 -2.69
C SER A 104 -2.65 18.84 -1.94
N PRO A 105 -1.55 18.12 -1.62
CA PRO A 105 -1.57 16.87 -0.87
C PRO A 105 -1.96 17.02 0.59
N ILE A 106 -1.84 18.23 1.15
CA ILE A 106 -2.21 18.52 2.55
C ILE A 106 -3.71 18.77 2.64
N ASP A 107 -4.27 19.47 1.65
CA ASP A 107 -5.65 19.95 1.71
C ASP A 107 -6.64 18.99 1.04
N ASN A 108 -6.17 18.16 0.10
CA ASN A 108 -7.03 17.30 -0.72
C ASN A 108 -6.61 15.83 -0.62
N LEU A 109 -6.51 15.31 0.61
CA LEU A 109 -6.04 13.95 0.87
C LEU A 109 -6.83 12.89 0.07
N GLU A 110 -8.16 13.01 0.05
CA GLU A 110 -9.07 12.12 -0.71
C GLU A 110 -8.73 12.06 -2.20
N TYR A 111 -8.41 13.21 -2.83
CA TYR A 111 -8.01 13.28 -4.23
C TYR A 111 -6.76 12.44 -4.48
N HIS A 112 -5.72 12.61 -3.66
CA HIS A 112 -4.48 11.85 -3.82
C HIS A 112 -4.68 10.36 -3.54
N PHE A 113 -5.51 10.00 -2.57
CA PHE A 113 -5.85 8.60 -2.30
C PHE A 113 -6.61 7.94 -3.43
N ARG A 114 -7.57 8.66 -4.02
CA ARG A 114 -8.33 8.14 -5.15
C ARG A 114 -7.43 7.92 -6.36
N SER A 115 -6.53 8.85 -6.65
CA SER A 115 -5.56 8.67 -7.73
C SER A 115 -4.55 7.56 -7.45
N LEU A 116 -4.08 7.42 -6.20
CA LEU A 116 -3.25 6.30 -5.81
C LEU A 116 -4.00 4.97 -6.02
N ARG A 117 -5.24 4.85 -5.52
CA ARG A 117 -6.10 3.67 -5.73
C ARG A 117 -6.24 3.33 -7.21
N ASN A 118 -6.62 4.31 -8.02
CA ASN A 118 -6.83 4.14 -9.45
C ASN A 118 -5.54 3.68 -10.14
N SER A 119 -4.40 4.27 -9.76
CA SER A 119 -3.12 3.88 -10.33
C SER A 119 -2.78 2.42 -10.08
N ILE A 120 -3.10 1.90 -8.88
CA ILE A 120 -2.87 0.50 -8.54
C ILE A 120 -3.93 -0.42 -9.18
N SER A 121 -5.21 -0.05 -9.14
CA SER A 121 -6.29 -0.88 -9.68
C SER A 121 -6.24 -1.03 -11.21
N HIS A 122 -5.69 -0.03 -11.89
CA HIS A 122 -5.54 -0.03 -13.35
C HIS A 122 -4.13 -0.37 -13.82
N VAL A 123 -3.22 -0.73 -12.91
CA VAL A 123 -1.82 -1.07 -13.23
C VAL A 123 -1.11 0.10 -13.96
N ASN A 124 -1.46 1.34 -13.60
CA ASN A 124 -0.81 2.56 -14.07
C ASN A 124 0.41 2.89 -13.20
N PHE A 125 1.37 1.96 -13.17
CA PHE A 125 2.62 2.15 -12.47
C PHE A 125 3.78 1.44 -13.16
N SER A 126 4.99 1.91 -12.87
CA SER A 126 6.24 1.27 -13.28
C SER A 126 7.20 1.19 -12.11
N ILE A 127 8.05 0.16 -12.14
CA ILE A 127 9.10 -0.07 -11.15
C ILE A 127 10.43 0.26 -11.81
N GLY A 128 11.15 1.24 -11.26
CA GLY A 128 12.48 1.62 -11.72
C GLY A 128 13.56 0.65 -11.24
N ASN A 129 14.74 0.71 -11.87
CA ASN A 129 15.91 -0.07 -11.46
C ASN A 129 16.41 0.29 -10.05
N ASP A 130 16.09 1.49 -9.58
CA ASP A 130 16.32 1.98 -8.21
C ASP A 130 15.27 1.46 -7.20
N SER A 131 14.43 0.49 -7.59
CA SER A 131 13.29 -0.02 -6.80
C SER A 131 12.27 1.05 -6.42
N SER A 132 12.24 2.18 -7.14
CA SER A 132 11.21 3.18 -6.98
C SER A 132 9.96 2.85 -7.79
N TYR A 133 8.81 3.29 -7.32
CA TYR A 133 7.54 3.16 -8.02
C TYR A 133 7.17 4.52 -8.57
N THR A 134 6.91 4.60 -9.86
CA THR A 134 6.26 5.75 -10.47
C THR A 134 4.82 5.36 -10.77
N MET A 135 3.86 6.11 -10.24
CA MET A 135 2.43 5.84 -10.34
C MET A 135 1.73 7.05 -10.95
N TRP A 136 0.72 6.82 -11.79
CA TRP A 136 -0.03 7.90 -12.44
C TRP A 136 -1.52 7.59 -12.54
N ASP A 137 -2.33 8.64 -12.64
CA ASP A 137 -3.77 8.55 -12.88
C ASP A 137 -4.21 9.48 -14.00
N HIS A 138 -5.23 9.04 -14.72
CA HIS A 138 -5.79 9.71 -15.89
C HIS A 138 -7.16 10.27 -15.58
N LEU A 139 -7.50 11.39 -16.23
CA LEU A 139 -8.85 11.92 -16.12
C LEU A 139 -9.86 10.84 -16.58
N PRO A 140 -11.03 10.73 -15.93
CA PRO A 140 -12.05 9.78 -16.31
C PRO A 140 -12.35 9.89 -17.81
N HIS A 141 -12.29 8.75 -18.51
CA HIS A 141 -12.55 8.62 -19.95
C HIS A 141 -11.55 9.33 -20.88
N LYS A 142 -10.41 9.81 -20.38
CA LYS A 142 -9.38 10.50 -21.17
C LYS A 142 -7.99 9.95 -20.84
N LYS A 143 -7.64 8.79 -21.42
CA LYS A 143 -6.40 8.04 -21.12
C LYS A 143 -5.12 8.78 -21.50
N GLU A 144 -5.25 9.79 -22.36
CA GLU A 144 -4.17 10.66 -22.81
C GLU A 144 -3.93 11.86 -21.88
N LEU A 145 -4.86 12.15 -20.96
CA LEU A 145 -4.77 13.29 -20.04
C LEU A 145 -4.50 12.81 -18.62
N GLU A 146 -3.22 12.61 -18.33
CA GLU A 146 -2.75 12.41 -16.96
C GLU A 146 -3.01 13.68 -16.13
N HIS A 147 -3.57 13.56 -14.93
CA HIS A 147 -3.76 14.68 -13.99
C HIS A 147 -2.99 14.50 -12.67
N TRP A 148 -2.44 13.31 -12.46
CA TRP A 148 -1.75 12.95 -11.24
C TRP A 148 -0.59 12.01 -11.53
N ARG A 149 0.57 12.30 -10.94
CA ARG A 149 1.75 11.44 -11.02
C ARG A 149 2.62 11.63 -9.79
N VAL A 150 3.06 10.51 -9.22
CA VAL A 150 3.96 10.49 -8.06
C VAL A 150 5.05 9.46 -8.23
N LYS A 151 6.13 9.65 -7.48
CA LYS A 151 7.21 8.67 -7.33
C LYS A 151 7.41 8.37 -5.85
N ILE A 152 7.62 7.11 -5.49
CA ILE A 152 7.96 6.69 -4.12
C ILE A 152 9.12 5.71 -4.15
N SER A 153 10.09 5.87 -3.25
CA SER A 153 11.19 4.92 -3.10
C SER A 153 10.74 3.72 -2.26
N LYS A 154 11.40 2.57 -2.39
CA LYS A 154 11.07 1.39 -1.58
C LYS A 154 11.12 1.66 -0.06
N PRO A 155 12.12 2.35 0.50
CA PRO A 155 12.13 2.69 1.93
C PRO A 155 10.91 3.53 2.36
N ASN A 156 10.57 4.56 1.58
CA ASN A 156 9.42 5.43 1.89
C ASN A 156 8.08 4.68 1.74
N MET A 157 8.01 3.72 0.83
CA MET A 157 6.82 2.90 0.64
C MET A 157 6.56 1.97 1.82
N ILE A 158 7.61 1.44 2.46
CA ILE A 158 7.49 0.65 3.69
C ILE A 158 6.91 1.51 4.82
N ILE A 159 7.44 2.72 5.01
CA ILE A 159 6.93 3.68 6.01
C ILE A 159 5.45 4.00 5.72
N PHE A 160 5.11 4.27 4.46
CA PHE A 160 3.73 4.50 4.05
C PHE A 160 2.80 3.32 4.40
N PHE A 161 3.24 2.08 4.17
CA PHE A 161 2.45 0.90 4.52
C PHE A 161 2.19 0.78 6.01
N GLU A 162 3.22 1.00 6.84
CA GLU A 162 3.11 0.96 8.29
C GLU A 162 2.12 2.02 8.79
N GLU A 163 2.22 3.24 8.26
CA GLU A 163 1.31 4.34 8.64
C GLU A 163 -0.15 4.08 8.24
N MET A 164 -0.37 3.46 7.08
CA MET A 164 -1.68 3.04 6.59
C MET A 164 -2.26 1.92 7.44
N ALA A 165 -1.48 0.86 7.68
CA ALA A 165 -1.91 -0.29 8.47
C ALA A 165 -2.26 0.12 9.91
N ASP A 166 -1.41 0.93 10.56
CA ASP A 166 -1.66 1.48 11.89
C ASP A 166 -2.95 2.32 11.95
N SER A 167 -3.25 3.07 10.89
CA SER A 167 -4.49 3.86 10.84
C SER A 167 -5.73 2.98 10.65
N LEU A 168 -5.60 1.83 9.98
CA LEU A 168 -6.69 0.85 9.83
C LEU A 168 -6.93 0.05 11.11
N PHE A 169 -5.86 -0.37 11.80
CA PHE A 169 -5.98 -1.12 13.05
C PHE A 169 -6.67 -0.31 14.14
N ASP A 170 -6.34 0.97 14.29
CA ASP A 170 -6.95 1.81 15.32
C ASP A 170 -8.47 1.90 15.16
N ILE A 171 -8.95 2.16 13.93
CA ILE A 171 -10.39 2.23 13.65
C ILE A 171 -11.10 0.93 14.01
N TYR A 172 -10.46 -0.20 13.72
CA TYR A 172 -11.01 -1.50 14.03
C TYR A 172 -11.07 -1.73 15.55
N ASN A 173 -9.97 -1.47 16.25
CA ASN A 173 -9.82 -1.70 17.68
C ASN A 173 -10.69 -0.78 18.53
N GLU A 174 -10.85 0.50 18.14
CA GLU A 174 -11.76 1.43 18.82
C GLU A 174 -13.21 0.93 18.85
N ARG A 175 -13.60 0.11 17.87
CA ARG A 175 -14.96 -0.41 17.70
C ARG A 175 -15.14 -1.83 18.21
N HIS A 176 -14.04 -2.57 18.35
CA HIS A 176 -14.01 -3.93 18.88
C HIS A 176 -13.01 -4.00 20.04
N PRO A 177 -13.25 -3.24 21.14
CA PRO A 177 -12.34 -3.23 22.26
C PRO A 177 -12.22 -4.64 22.82
N ILE A 178 -10.98 -5.06 23.05
CA ILE A 178 -10.69 -6.33 23.71
C ILE A 178 -11.26 -6.22 25.12
N SER A 179 -12.28 -7.02 25.41
CA SER A 179 -12.90 -7.18 26.73
C SER A 179 -11.96 -7.85 27.71
#